data_AF-A0A2T2VT03-F1
#
_entry.id   AF-A0A2T2VT03-F1
#
_cell.length_a   1.000
_cell.length_b   1.000
_cell.length_c   1.000
_cell.angle_alpha   90.00
_cell.angle_beta   90.00
_cell.angle_gamma   90.00
#
_symmetry.space_group_name_H-M   'P 1'
#
loop_
_entity.id
_entity.type
_entity.pdbx_description
1 polymer ?
#
loop_
_entity_poly.entity_id
_entity_poly.type
_entity_poly.pdbx_seq_one_letter_code
_entity_poly.pdbx_strand_id
1 'polypeptide(L)' 'DHPWFVGVQYHPEYKSTVLNPHPLFVDFVQASLQYNHSK' A
#
# COMPACT_ATOMS: atom_id res chain seq x y z
N ASP A 1 -10.34 -8.86 12.95
CA ASP A 1 -9.92 -7.52 12.51
C ASP A 1 -8.79 -7.60 11.49
N HIS A 2 -8.86 -6.83 10.42
CA HIS A 2 -7.80 -6.76 9.41
C HIS A 2 -7.03 -5.44 9.59
N PRO A 3 -5.74 -5.45 9.95
CA PRO A 3 -5.00 -4.25 10.36
C PRO A 3 -4.83 -3.23 9.22
N TRP A 4 -4.88 -3.69 7.97
CA TRP A 4 -4.82 -2.82 6.80
C TRP A 4 -5.59 -3.43 5.63
N PHE A 5 -6.77 -2.91 5.27
CA PHE A 5 -7.59 -3.45 4.18
C PHE A 5 -8.15 -2.30 3.33
N VAL A 6 -7.77 -2.26 2.05
CA VAL A 6 -8.17 -1.20 1.12
C VAL A 6 -8.53 -1.81 -0.24
N GLY A 7 -9.61 -1.33 -0.86
CA GLY A 7 -10.02 -1.71 -2.21
C GLY A 7 -10.40 -0.48 -3.03
N VAL A 8 -10.00 -0.46 -4.30
CA VAL A 8 -10.30 0.63 -5.24
C VAL A 8 -10.83 0.06 -6.55
N GLN A 9 -11.74 0.79 -7.22
CA GLN A 9 -12.33 0.38 -8.50
C GLN A 9 -11.53 0.89 -9.71
N TYR A 10 -10.71 1.94 -9.53
CA TYR A 10 -9.82 2.45 -10.57
C TYR A 10 -8.45 1.76 -10.51
N HIS A 11 -7.58 2.04 -11.49
CA HIS A 11 -6.25 1.45 -11.62
C HIS A 11 -5.18 2.42 -11.07
N PRO A 12 -4.86 2.40 -9.75
CA PRO A 12 -3.87 3.27 -9.13
C PRO A 12 -2.45 3.02 -9.64
N GLU A 13 -2.17 1.84 -10.19
CA GLU A 13 -0.89 1.45 -10.75
C GLU A 13 -0.47 2.35 -11.92
N TYR A 14 -1.42 2.80 -12.74
CA TYR A 14 -1.12 3.68 -13.87
C TYR A 14 -0.71 5.09 -13.45
N LYS A 15 -1.01 5.49 -12.22
CA LYS A 15 -0.63 6.80 -11.66
C LYS A 15 0.64 6.72 -10.81
N SER A 16 1.18 5.53 -10.56
CA SER A 16 2.39 5.33 -9.79
C SER A 16 3.62 5.41 -10.70
N THR A 17 4.60 6.23 -10.34
CA THR A 17 5.87 6.35 -11.06
C THR A 17 7.04 6.15 -10.10
N VAL A 18 8.25 5.91 -10.62
CA VAL A 18 9.44 5.71 -9.77
C VAL A 18 9.75 6.95 -8.92
N LEU A 19 9.59 8.15 -9.49
CA LEU A 19 9.84 9.41 -8.79
C LEU A 19 8.69 9.82 -7.87
N ASN A 20 7.46 9.40 -8.20
CA ASN A 20 6.25 9.69 -7.43
C ASN A 20 5.44 8.40 -7.28
N PRO A 21 5.79 7.56 -6.30
CA PRO A 21 5.04 6.34 -6.04
C PRO A 21 3.65 6.69 -5.48
N HIS A 22 2.63 5.96 -5.91
CA HIS A 22 1.28 6.23 -5.44
C HIS A 22 1.14 5.86 -3.95
N PRO A 23 0.53 6.73 -3.10
CA PRO A 23 0.46 6.53 -1.65
C PRO A 23 -0.07 5.17 -1.22
N LEU A 24 -1.10 4.68 -1.92
CA LEU A 24 -1.67 3.34 -1.70
C LEU A 24 -0.62 2.22 -1.67
N PHE A 25 0.36 2.23 -2.58
CA PHE A 25 1.39 1.20 -2.61
C PHE A 25 2.46 1.42 -1.53
N VAL A 26 2.79 2.67 -1.24
CA VAL A 26 3.72 3.02 -0.16
C VAL A 26 3.18 2.56 1.20
N ASP A 27 1.91 2.89 1.48
CA ASP A 27 1.23 2.53 2.72
C ASP A 27 1.04 1.02 2.83
N PHE A 28 0.76 0.32 1.72
CA PHE A 28 0.67 -1.13 1.70
C PHE A 28 1.99 -1.80 2.09
N VAL A 29 3.11 -1.33 1.53
CA VAL A 29 4.45 -1.85 1.86
C VAL A 29 4.78 -1.56 3.33
N GLN A 30 4.48 -0.36 3.80
CA GLN A 30 4.68 0.00 5.20
C GLN A 30 3.86 -0.87 6.15
N ALA A 31 2.57 -1.10 5.86
CA ALA A 31 1.71 -1.98 6.65
C ALA A 31 2.23 -3.43 6.65
N SER A 32 2.80 -3.89 5.53
CA SER A 32 3.42 -5.21 5.43
C SER A 32 4.68 -5.33 6.30
N LEU A 33 5.53 -4.28 6.33
CA LEU A 33 6.70 -4.22 7.22
C LEU A 33 6.29 -4.21 8.69
N GLN A 34 5.28 -3.40 9.04
CA GLN A 34 4.75 -3.35 10.41
C GLN A 34 4.19 -4.71 10.84
N TYR A 35 3.42 -5.37 9.97
CA TYR A 35 2.92 -6.71 10.24
C TYR A 35 4.04 -7.72 10.47
N ASN A 36 5.11 -7.66 9.66
CA ASN A 36 6.27 -8.52 9.83
C ASN A 36 7.01 -8.28 11.15
N HIS A 37 7.19 -7.03 11.57
CA HIS A 37 7.84 -6.68 12.83
C HIS A 37 6.97 -6.96 14.07
N SER A 38 5.65 -6.99 13.93
CA SER A 38 4.71 -7.33 15.00
C SER A 38 4.49 -8.84 15.21
N LYS A 39 5.05 -9.67 14.33
CA LYS A 39 5.14 -11.12 14.51
C LYS A 39 6.32 -11.49 15.39
#